data_AF-A0AAC9N0I5-F1
#
_entry.id   AF-A0AAC9N0I5-F1
#
_cell.length_a   1.000
_cell.length_b   1.000
_cell.length_c   1.000
_cell.angle_alpha   90.00
_cell.angle_beta   90.00
_cell.angle_gamma   90.00
#
_symmetry.space_group_name_H-M   'P 1'
#
loop_
_entity.id
_entity.type
_entity.pdbx_description
1 polymer ?
#
loop_
_entity_poly.entity_id
_entity_poly.type
_entity_poly.pdbx_seq_one_letter_code
_entity_poly.pdbx_strand_id
1 'polypeptide(L)'
;MRIRDESGQELVATFFVEPGDPPYGLDLIFESAGGRTASGVPRNRDYSPALLLLLTRLALLGASLDDALLDSRNTERLPVAERRLLLAGRPFPVRLGVERDLTVLRDVLTAAQGTVASNANPSKGSNRRRRIRLRLGVPGYSTDEADRLQSRLAAPPPRVDIVLPPTSVELAPEVHHSPKSRSSGTGTPRQQDAAARLALEMYSMALATQYFEERGWQVADVSRTFSWDLALTAEGRPETHVEVKGTGTDGTRVELTHAEVEHAQSFEHMVLFIVREIRLDRSGEQPVAHGGTIRVFQDWSPAPARLTPSRYAYEVPE
;
A
#
# COMPACT_ATOMS: atom_id res chain seq x y z
N MET A 1 -6.67 -20.49 1.15
CA MET A 1 -5.63 -20.03 2.10
C MET A 1 -6.16 -18.85 2.93
N ARG A 2 -5.51 -18.51 4.05
CA ARG A 2 -5.77 -17.27 4.80
C ARG A 2 -4.56 -16.36 4.70
N ILE A 3 -4.80 -15.06 4.75
CA ILE A 3 -3.74 -14.07 4.73
C ILE A 3 -3.27 -13.78 6.16
N ARG A 4 -1.95 -13.66 6.36
CA ARG A 4 -1.34 -13.19 7.60
C ARG A 4 -1.01 -11.71 7.49
N ASP A 5 -1.26 -10.94 8.52
CA ASP A 5 -0.78 -9.56 8.62
C ASP A 5 0.74 -9.51 8.93
N GLU A 6 1.27 -8.30 9.12
CA GLU A 6 2.70 -8.06 9.34
C GLU A 6 3.21 -8.57 10.71
N SER A 7 2.30 -8.87 11.65
CA SER A 7 2.61 -9.54 12.92
C SER A 7 2.64 -11.07 12.78
N GLY A 8 2.25 -11.60 11.61
CA GLY A 8 2.08 -13.03 11.36
C GLY A 8 0.72 -13.58 11.80
N GLN A 9 -0.15 -12.74 12.35
CA GLN A 9 -1.51 -13.11 12.75
C GLN A 9 -2.37 -13.38 11.51
N GLU A 10 -3.07 -14.51 11.50
CA GLU A 10 -4.01 -14.82 10.42
C GLU A 10 -5.28 -13.99 10.53
N LEU A 11 -5.63 -13.31 9.44
CA LEU A 11 -6.95 -12.74 9.25
C LEU A 11 -7.94 -13.85 8.91
N VAL A 12 -9.09 -13.84 9.59
CA VAL A 12 -10.21 -14.74 9.33
C VAL A 12 -10.92 -14.26 8.06
N ALA A 13 -10.30 -14.52 6.93
CA ALA A 13 -10.83 -14.35 5.59
C ALA A 13 -10.12 -15.30 4.62
N THR A 14 -10.88 -16.13 3.92
CA THR A 14 -10.32 -17.11 2.98
C THR A 14 -10.23 -16.53 1.57
N PHE A 15 -9.09 -16.75 0.92
CA PHE A 15 -8.89 -16.48 -0.49
C PHE A 15 -8.18 -17.65 -1.17
N PHE A 16 -8.23 -17.70 -2.49
CA PHE A 16 -7.36 -18.57 -3.28
C PHE A 16 -7.06 -17.94 -4.64
N VAL A 17 -6.04 -18.47 -5.32
CA VAL A 17 -5.69 -18.06 -6.68
C VAL A 17 -5.81 -19.28 -7.59
N GLU A 18 -6.37 -19.10 -8.77
CA GLU A 18 -6.47 -20.13 -9.81
C GLU A 18 -6.06 -19.55 -11.18
N PRO A 19 -5.73 -20.41 -12.18
CA PRO A 19 -5.49 -19.97 -13.54
C PRO A 19 -6.69 -19.20 -14.10
N GLY A 20 -6.45 -18.05 -14.71
CA GLY A 20 -7.49 -17.27 -15.38
C GLY A 20 -7.76 -17.77 -16.80
N ASP A 21 -9.00 -17.56 -17.28
CA ASP A 21 -9.32 -17.76 -18.69
C ASP A 21 -8.70 -16.65 -19.55
N PRO A 22 -8.16 -16.94 -20.74
CA PRO A 22 -7.69 -15.90 -21.67
C PRO A 22 -8.79 -14.85 -21.94
N PRO A 23 -8.46 -13.54 -21.99
CA PRO A 23 -7.11 -12.95 -22.03
C PRO A 23 -6.47 -12.67 -20.67
N TYR A 24 -7.06 -13.13 -19.57
CA TYR A 24 -6.60 -12.83 -18.22
C TYR A 24 -5.52 -13.82 -17.76
N GLY A 25 -4.66 -13.38 -16.85
CA GLY A 25 -3.56 -14.20 -16.33
C GLY A 25 -4.00 -15.09 -15.18
N LEU A 26 -4.32 -14.49 -14.03
CA LEU A 26 -4.65 -15.22 -12.80
C LEU A 26 -5.93 -14.67 -12.18
N ASP A 27 -6.72 -15.55 -11.58
CA ASP A 27 -7.96 -15.17 -10.90
C ASP A 27 -7.79 -15.33 -9.39
N LEU A 28 -7.92 -14.23 -8.64
CA LEU A 28 -8.01 -14.26 -7.19
C LEU A 28 -9.48 -14.37 -6.79
N ILE A 29 -9.79 -15.45 -6.07
CA ILE A 29 -11.12 -15.69 -5.52
C ILE A 29 -11.13 -15.33 -4.04
N PHE A 30 -12.01 -14.41 -3.66
CA PHE A 30 -12.17 -13.97 -2.29
C PHE A 30 -13.54 -14.41 -1.75
N GLU A 31 -13.54 -15.21 -0.69
CA GLU A 31 -14.74 -15.88 -0.20
C GLU A 31 -15.70 -14.93 0.54
N SER A 32 -17.01 -15.18 0.43
CA SER A 32 -18.04 -14.35 1.08
C SER A 32 -17.93 -14.31 2.60
N ALA A 33 -18.40 -13.22 3.19
CA ALA A 33 -18.53 -13.03 4.63
C ALA A 33 -19.98 -13.05 5.12
N GLY A 34 -20.15 -13.44 6.39
CA GLY A 34 -21.43 -13.52 7.08
C GLY A 34 -21.97 -14.95 7.28
N GLY A 35 -23.21 -15.05 7.77
CA GLY A 35 -23.81 -16.31 8.22
C GLY A 35 -23.37 -16.71 9.62
N ARG A 36 -24.09 -17.68 10.24
CA ARG A 36 -23.66 -18.34 11.48
C ARG A 36 -22.88 -19.61 11.12
N THR A 37 -21.66 -19.76 11.60
CA THR A 37 -20.99 -21.07 11.63
C THR A 37 -21.64 -21.95 12.69
N ALA A 38 -21.31 -23.25 12.72
CA ALA A 38 -21.71 -24.16 13.82
C ALA A 38 -21.29 -23.63 15.21
N SER A 39 -20.26 -22.78 15.27
CA SER A 39 -19.75 -22.11 16.47
C SER A 39 -20.35 -20.72 16.74
N GLY A 40 -21.30 -20.25 15.92
CA GLY A 40 -21.96 -18.94 16.08
C GLY A 40 -21.14 -17.73 15.64
N VAL A 41 -19.90 -17.92 15.17
CA VAL A 41 -19.01 -16.85 14.71
C VAL A 41 -19.27 -16.55 13.22
N PRO A 42 -19.31 -15.28 12.79
CA PRO A 42 -19.44 -14.95 11.37
C PRO A 42 -18.29 -15.51 10.52
N ARG A 43 -18.62 -16.16 9.39
CA ARG A 43 -17.60 -16.55 8.40
C ARG A 43 -16.93 -15.31 7.82
N ASN A 44 -15.62 -15.41 7.59
CA ASN A 44 -14.80 -14.35 7.00
C ASN A 44 -15.01 -12.98 7.68
N ARG A 45 -14.96 -12.92 9.02
CA ARG A 45 -15.19 -11.67 9.78
C ARG A 45 -14.21 -10.55 9.41
N ASP A 46 -13.00 -10.90 8.98
CA ASP A 46 -11.94 -9.97 8.61
C ASP A 46 -11.93 -9.64 7.12
N TYR A 47 -13.09 -9.73 6.44
CA TYR A 47 -13.24 -9.53 5.00
C TYR A 47 -12.62 -8.22 4.51
N SER A 48 -13.01 -7.09 5.10
CA SER A 48 -12.54 -5.77 4.67
C SER A 48 -11.03 -5.57 4.88
N PRO A 49 -10.46 -5.82 6.08
CA PRO A 49 -9.01 -5.68 6.27
C PRO A 49 -8.21 -6.68 5.43
N ALA A 50 -8.69 -7.92 5.23
CA ALA A 50 -8.01 -8.88 4.37
C ALA A 50 -8.08 -8.51 2.89
N LEU A 51 -9.19 -7.97 2.39
CA LEU A 51 -9.29 -7.49 1.01
C LEU A 51 -8.34 -6.31 0.76
N LEU A 52 -8.28 -5.36 1.69
CA LEU A 52 -7.32 -4.26 1.61
C LEU A 52 -5.88 -4.78 1.59
N LEU A 53 -5.53 -5.71 2.49
CA LEU A 53 -4.19 -6.28 2.54
C LEU A 53 -3.82 -7.05 1.26
N LEU A 54 -4.76 -7.78 0.66
CA LEU A 54 -4.57 -8.44 -0.64
C LEU A 54 -4.33 -7.43 -1.76
N LEU A 55 -5.14 -6.36 -1.84
CA LEU A 55 -4.96 -5.30 -2.83
C LEU A 55 -3.61 -4.60 -2.64
N THR A 56 -3.20 -4.34 -1.41
CA THR A 56 -1.88 -3.78 -1.09
C THR A 56 -0.78 -4.70 -1.59
N ARG A 57 -0.81 -6.00 -1.24
CA ARG A 57 0.22 -6.96 -1.69
C ARG A 57 0.25 -7.14 -3.20
N LEU A 58 -0.90 -7.11 -3.87
CA LEU A 58 -0.98 -7.11 -5.33
C LEU A 58 -0.39 -5.83 -5.93
N ALA A 59 -0.62 -4.67 -5.32
CA ALA A 59 0.01 -3.41 -5.72
C ALA A 59 1.54 -3.50 -5.60
N LEU A 60 2.07 -4.17 -4.57
CA LEU A 60 3.51 -4.43 -4.40
C LEU A 60 4.09 -5.28 -5.54
N LEU A 61 3.30 -6.15 -6.15
CA LEU A 61 3.69 -6.96 -7.30
C LEU A 61 3.48 -6.23 -8.63
N GLY A 62 3.06 -4.95 -8.60
CA GLY A 62 2.74 -4.19 -9.81
C GLY A 62 1.53 -4.72 -10.56
N ALA A 63 0.63 -5.44 -9.89
CA ALA A 63 -0.51 -6.07 -10.53
C ALA A 63 -1.52 -5.05 -11.09
N SER A 64 -2.18 -5.42 -12.18
CA SER A 64 -3.41 -4.81 -12.67
C SER A 64 -4.61 -5.65 -12.29
N LEU A 65 -5.68 -4.98 -11.87
CA LEU A 65 -7.02 -5.56 -11.80
C LEU A 65 -7.68 -5.35 -13.15
N ASP A 66 -7.72 -6.40 -13.97
CA ASP A 66 -8.20 -6.35 -15.36
C ASP A 66 -9.72 -6.50 -15.44
N ASP A 67 -10.32 -7.17 -14.46
CA ASP A 67 -11.76 -7.24 -14.28
C ASP A 67 -12.13 -7.66 -12.85
N ALA A 68 -13.38 -7.44 -12.45
CA ALA A 68 -13.89 -7.95 -11.17
C ALA A 68 -15.33 -8.42 -11.31
N LEU A 69 -15.62 -9.62 -10.81
CA LEU A 69 -16.89 -10.30 -11.00
C LEU A 69 -17.48 -10.77 -9.66
N LEU A 70 -18.81 -10.77 -9.58
CA LEU A 70 -19.55 -11.37 -8.48
C LEU A 70 -19.67 -12.89 -8.69
N ASP A 71 -18.95 -13.67 -7.90
CA ASP A 71 -18.77 -15.11 -8.07
C ASP A 71 -19.49 -15.91 -6.97
N SER A 72 -20.75 -15.58 -6.71
CA SER A 72 -21.59 -16.31 -5.77
C SER A 72 -22.31 -17.46 -6.46
N ARG A 73 -22.69 -18.53 -5.74
CA ARG A 73 -23.44 -19.69 -6.30
C ARG A 73 -24.68 -19.31 -7.12
N ASN A 74 -25.30 -18.17 -6.80
CA ASN A 74 -26.48 -17.69 -7.52
C ASN A 74 -26.14 -16.87 -8.77
N THR A 75 -24.96 -16.25 -8.81
CA THR A 75 -24.54 -15.32 -9.86
C THR A 75 -23.49 -15.92 -10.81
N GLU A 76 -22.85 -17.03 -10.43
CA GLU A 76 -21.88 -17.75 -11.27
C GLU A 76 -22.50 -18.26 -12.58
N ARG A 77 -23.82 -18.49 -12.60
CA ARG A 77 -24.58 -18.95 -13.77
C ARG A 77 -25.02 -17.83 -14.70
N LEU A 78 -24.90 -16.58 -14.26
CA LEU A 78 -25.30 -15.42 -15.06
C LEU A 78 -24.21 -15.08 -16.09
N PRO A 79 -24.59 -14.44 -17.22
CA PRO A 79 -23.62 -13.91 -18.17
C PRO A 79 -22.58 -13.01 -17.50
N VAL A 80 -21.33 -13.02 -18.00
CA VAL A 80 -20.22 -12.23 -17.43
C VAL A 80 -20.59 -10.76 -17.28
N ALA A 81 -21.29 -10.17 -18.25
CA ALA A 81 -21.74 -8.78 -18.22
C ALA A 81 -22.65 -8.46 -17.02
N GLU A 82 -23.51 -9.38 -16.61
CA GLU A 82 -24.46 -9.19 -15.51
C GLU A 82 -23.82 -9.37 -14.13
N ARG A 83 -22.70 -10.09 -14.05
CA ARG A 83 -21.94 -10.29 -12.81
C ARG A 83 -20.78 -9.32 -12.64
N ARG A 84 -20.49 -8.46 -13.63
CA ARG A 84 -19.35 -7.55 -13.61
C ARG A 84 -19.53 -6.42 -12.61
N LEU A 85 -18.54 -6.21 -11.74
CA LEU A 85 -18.51 -5.14 -10.77
C LEU A 85 -18.07 -3.84 -11.46
N LEU A 86 -19.00 -2.90 -11.64
CA LEU A 86 -18.67 -1.59 -12.20
C LEU A 86 -18.14 -0.67 -11.11
N LEU A 87 -16.86 -0.27 -11.24
CA LEU A 87 -16.20 0.58 -10.26
C LEU A 87 -16.42 2.05 -10.61
N ALA A 88 -17.13 2.77 -9.75
CA ALA A 88 -17.41 4.19 -9.95
C ALA A 88 -16.10 4.98 -10.12
N GLY A 89 -15.96 5.67 -11.26
CA GLY A 89 -14.80 6.50 -11.59
C GLY A 89 -13.50 5.74 -11.89
N ARG A 90 -13.52 4.40 -11.95
CA ARG A 90 -12.32 3.57 -12.16
C ARG A 90 -12.55 2.52 -13.24
N PRO A 91 -12.36 2.85 -14.53
CA PRO A 91 -12.49 1.86 -15.59
C PRO A 91 -11.39 0.78 -15.46
N PHE A 92 -11.71 -0.43 -15.86
CA PHE A 92 -10.72 -1.50 -16.00
C PHE A 92 -9.85 -1.28 -17.26
N PRO A 93 -8.57 -1.69 -17.24
CA PRO A 93 -7.85 -2.26 -16.10
C PRO A 93 -7.43 -1.18 -15.08
N VAL A 94 -7.54 -1.50 -13.78
CA VAL A 94 -7.05 -0.65 -12.68
C VAL A 94 -5.65 -1.09 -12.31
N ARG A 95 -4.65 -0.23 -12.53
CA ARG A 95 -3.26 -0.52 -12.15
C ARG A 95 -3.08 -0.28 -10.65
N LEU A 96 -2.92 -1.34 -9.87
CA LEU A 96 -2.94 -1.25 -8.41
C LEU A 96 -1.73 -0.50 -7.84
N GLY A 97 -0.56 -0.63 -8.48
CA GLY A 97 0.67 0.05 -8.04
C GLY A 97 0.70 1.57 -8.25
N VAL A 98 -0.28 2.15 -8.97
CA VAL A 98 -0.39 3.62 -9.17
C VAL A 98 -1.71 4.18 -8.66
N GLU A 99 -2.53 3.33 -8.04
CA GLU A 99 -3.79 3.75 -7.43
C GLU A 99 -3.49 4.59 -6.19
N ARG A 100 -4.00 5.83 -6.16
CA ARG A 100 -3.75 6.79 -5.08
C ARG A 100 -4.23 6.24 -3.73
N ASP A 101 -5.41 5.63 -3.72
CA ASP A 101 -5.97 5.05 -2.50
C ASP A 101 -6.66 3.70 -2.71
N LEU A 102 -5.99 2.63 -2.28
CA LEU A 102 -6.47 1.25 -2.24
C LEU A 102 -7.57 1.05 -1.20
N THR A 103 -7.67 1.89 -0.17
CA THR A 103 -8.81 1.89 0.76
C THR A 103 -10.07 2.31 0.02
N VAL A 104 -10.01 3.43 -0.72
CA VAL A 104 -11.12 3.87 -1.58
C VAL A 104 -11.38 2.88 -2.72
N LEU A 105 -10.35 2.22 -3.28
CA LEU A 105 -10.56 1.14 -4.25
C LEU A 105 -11.32 -0.05 -3.64
N ARG A 106 -10.93 -0.48 -2.44
CA ARG A 106 -11.61 -1.53 -1.69
C ARG A 106 -13.07 -1.16 -1.40
N ASP A 107 -13.34 0.07 -1.03
CA ASP A 107 -14.70 0.54 -0.76
C ASP A 107 -15.55 0.58 -2.02
N VAL A 108 -15.01 1.04 -3.15
CA VAL A 108 -15.71 1.02 -4.44
C VAL A 108 -15.98 -0.42 -4.90
N LEU A 109 -15.01 -1.34 -4.75
CA LEU A 109 -15.20 -2.77 -5.01
C LEU A 109 -16.31 -3.37 -4.15
N THR A 110 -16.32 -3.04 -2.85
CA THR A 110 -17.32 -3.54 -1.90
C THR A 110 -18.71 -2.97 -2.20
N ALA A 111 -18.79 -1.68 -2.57
CA ALA A 111 -20.04 -1.04 -2.96
C ALA A 111 -20.63 -1.65 -4.24
N ALA A 112 -19.80 -1.91 -5.25
CA ALA A 112 -20.21 -2.50 -6.52
C ALA A 112 -20.85 -3.88 -6.36
N GLN A 113 -20.42 -4.66 -5.35
CA GLN A 113 -21.05 -5.96 -5.03
C GLN A 113 -22.53 -5.82 -4.66
N GLY A 114 -22.90 -4.74 -3.95
CA GLY A 114 -24.28 -4.46 -3.58
C GLY A 114 -25.16 -4.22 -4.79
N THR A 115 -24.71 -3.35 -5.70
CA THR A 115 -25.44 -3.00 -6.93
C THR A 115 -25.72 -4.21 -7.81
N VAL A 116 -24.68 -5.00 -8.08
CA VAL A 116 -24.81 -6.20 -8.93
C VAL A 116 -25.70 -7.25 -8.26
N ALA A 117 -25.56 -7.43 -6.94
CA ALA A 117 -26.40 -8.34 -6.19
C ALA A 117 -27.88 -7.96 -6.20
N SER A 118 -28.19 -6.66 -6.07
CA SER A 118 -29.56 -6.14 -6.11
C SER A 118 -30.18 -6.30 -7.50
N ASN A 119 -29.42 -6.07 -8.56
CA ASN A 119 -29.88 -6.28 -9.94
C ASN A 119 -30.16 -7.76 -10.25
N ALA A 120 -29.29 -8.66 -9.76
CA ALA A 120 -29.43 -10.09 -9.97
C ALA A 120 -30.54 -10.73 -9.11
N ASN A 121 -30.84 -10.20 -7.92
CA ASN A 121 -31.90 -10.71 -7.06
C ASN A 121 -32.44 -9.65 -6.07
N PRO A 122 -33.50 -8.90 -6.44
CA PRO A 122 -34.03 -7.78 -5.66
C PRO A 122 -34.60 -8.16 -4.28
N SER A 123 -34.98 -9.43 -4.07
CA SER A 123 -35.69 -9.90 -2.87
C SER A 123 -34.78 -10.35 -1.71
N LYS A 124 -33.47 -10.47 -1.94
CA LYS A 124 -32.48 -10.81 -0.91
C LYS A 124 -31.66 -9.57 -0.56
N GLY A 125 -31.76 -9.12 0.70
CA GLY A 125 -31.14 -7.90 1.21
C GLY A 125 -29.65 -7.69 0.87
N SER A 126 -29.23 -6.43 1.05
CA SER A 126 -27.94 -5.80 0.68
C SER A 126 -26.69 -6.43 1.34
N ASN A 127 -26.42 -7.73 1.14
CA ASN A 127 -25.11 -8.29 1.51
C ASN A 127 -24.06 -7.87 0.48
N ARG A 128 -23.18 -6.95 0.90
CA ARG A 128 -22.08 -6.34 0.13
C ARG A 128 -20.73 -7.06 0.29
N ARG A 129 -20.71 -8.21 0.99
CA ARG A 129 -19.50 -9.02 1.22
C ARG A 129 -19.70 -10.43 0.68
N ARG A 130 -19.93 -10.52 -0.63
CA ARG A 130 -20.15 -11.78 -1.34
C ARG A 130 -18.83 -12.31 -1.87
N ARG A 131 -18.88 -13.54 -2.40
CA ARG A 131 -17.72 -14.13 -3.06
C ARG A 131 -17.47 -13.36 -4.35
N ILE A 132 -16.24 -12.91 -4.55
CA ILE A 132 -15.82 -12.15 -5.72
C ILE A 132 -14.64 -12.83 -6.39
N ARG A 133 -14.52 -12.60 -7.69
CA ARG A 133 -13.40 -13.01 -8.54
C ARG A 133 -12.74 -11.75 -9.08
N LEU A 134 -11.46 -11.57 -8.76
CA LEU A 134 -10.63 -10.49 -9.27
C LEU A 134 -9.75 -11.09 -10.36
N ARG A 135 -9.89 -10.61 -11.59
CA ARG A 135 -9.08 -11.04 -12.72
C ARG A 135 -7.83 -10.17 -12.79
N LEU A 136 -6.66 -10.78 -12.79
CA LEU A 136 -5.40 -10.10 -12.54
C LEU A 136 -4.42 -10.29 -13.69
N GLY A 137 -3.74 -9.20 -14.01
CA GLY A 137 -2.46 -9.20 -14.70
C GLY A 137 -1.37 -8.98 -13.66
N VAL A 138 -0.55 -9.99 -13.38
CA VAL A 138 0.51 -9.88 -12.37
C VAL A 138 1.87 -10.02 -13.07
N PRO A 139 2.65 -8.94 -13.20
CA PRO A 139 3.99 -9.01 -13.77
C PRO A 139 4.85 -10.07 -13.07
N GLY A 140 5.52 -10.93 -13.84
CA GLY A 140 6.36 -12.01 -13.31
C GLY A 140 5.60 -13.26 -12.85
N TYR A 141 4.29 -13.35 -13.15
CA TYR A 141 3.49 -14.54 -12.89
C TYR A 141 2.73 -14.98 -14.15
N SER A 142 2.94 -16.21 -14.58
CA SER A 142 2.13 -16.84 -15.62
C SER A 142 0.88 -17.53 -15.06
N THR A 143 -0.04 -17.96 -15.94
CA THR A 143 -1.33 -18.58 -15.58
C THR A 143 -1.16 -19.87 -14.77
N ASP A 144 -0.06 -20.59 -14.93
CA ASP A 144 0.31 -21.82 -14.22
C ASP A 144 0.95 -21.56 -12.84
N GLU A 145 1.27 -20.31 -12.50
CA GLU A 145 1.93 -19.94 -11.23
C GLU A 145 0.95 -19.51 -10.13
N ALA A 146 -0.29 -19.97 -10.21
CA ALA A 146 -1.36 -19.64 -9.24
C ALA A 146 -0.95 -19.96 -7.78
N ASP A 147 -0.35 -21.12 -7.55
CA ASP A 147 0.11 -21.54 -6.22
C ASP A 147 1.24 -20.66 -5.67
N ARG A 148 2.15 -20.22 -6.55
CA ARG A 148 3.25 -19.31 -6.20
C ARG A 148 2.68 -17.94 -5.80
N LEU A 149 1.73 -17.41 -6.56
CA LEU A 149 1.09 -16.13 -6.24
C LEU A 149 0.30 -16.22 -4.93
N GLN A 150 -0.52 -17.27 -4.78
CA GLN A 150 -1.28 -17.50 -3.56
C GLN A 150 -0.39 -17.51 -2.31
N SER A 151 0.73 -18.24 -2.38
CA SER A 151 1.68 -18.34 -1.27
C SER A 151 2.34 -16.99 -0.97
N ARG A 152 2.73 -16.25 -2.02
CA ARG A 152 3.32 -14.91 -1.88
C ARG A 152 2.38 -13.90 -1.24
N LEU A 153 1.09 -13.97 -1.57
CA LEU A 153 0.05 -13.09 -1.02
C LEU A 153 -0.32 -13.45 0.41
N ALA A 154 -0.23 -14.73 0.80
CA ALA A 154 -0.64 -15.19 2.13
C ALA A 154 0.35 -14.79 3.23
N ALA A 155 1.64 -14.79 2.93
CA ALA A 155 2.68 -14.42 3.88
C ALA A 155 2.96 -12.90 3.84
N PRO A 156 3.32 -12.29 4.99
CA PRO A 156 3.92 -10.96 4.97
C PRO A 156 5.17 -10.98 4.08
N PRO A 157 5.50 -9.85 3.41
CA PRO A 157 6.80 -9.72 2.79
C PRO A 157 7.88 -10.05 3.84
N PRO A 158 9.00 -10.70 3.44
CA PRO A 158 10.04 -11.04 4.38
C PRO A 158 10.49 -9.79 5.15
N ARG A 159 10.47 -9.86 6.48
CA ARG A 159 11.12 -8.86 7.33
C ARG A 159 12.60 -8.88 6.97
N VAL A 160 13.13 -7.75 6.52
CA VAL A 160 14.57 -7.62 6.36
C VAL A 160 15.11 -7.40 7.76
N ASP A 161 15.78 -8.40 8.33
CA ASP A 161 16.52 -8.26 9.58
C ASP A 161 17.69 -7.29 9.35
N ILE A 162 17.42 -6.00 9.56
CA ILE A 162 18.43 -4.95 9.42
C ILE A 162 19.06 -4.79 10.80
N VAL A 163 20.30 -5.25 10.95
CA VAL A 163 21.15 -4.88 12.08
C VAL A 163 21.36 -3.37 12.00
N LEU A 164 20.63 -2.62 12.82
CA LEU A 164 20.82 -1.18 12.98
C LEU A 164 22.25 -0.94 13.50
N PRO A 165 23.08 -0.11 12.83
CA PRO A 165 24.31 0.36 13.45
C PRO A 165 23.95 1.17 14.71
N PRO A 166 24.80 1.13 15.76
CA PRO A 166 24.51 1.81 17.02
C PRO A 166 24.28 3.31 16.79
N THR A 167 23.13 3.77 17.24
CA THR A 167 22.65 5.16 17.20
C THR A 167 23.70 6.10 17.78
N SER A 168 24.44 6.84 16.94
CA SER A 168 25.13 8.05 17.37
C SER A 168 24.22 9.22 17.04
N VAL A 169 23.60 9.78 18.08
CA VAL A 169 22.83 11.02 18.00
C VAL A 169 23.82 12.17 17.87
N GLU A 170 24.21 12.49 16.65
CA GLU A 170 25.05 13.66 16.38
C GLU A 170 24.17 14.85 15.98
N LEU A 171 23.96 15.75 16.95
CA LEU A 171 23.51 17.11 16.72
C LEU A 171 24.69 17.91 16.13
N ALA A 172 24.62 18.26 14.84
CA ALA A 172 25.63 19.12 14.20
C ALA A 172 25.05 20.01 13.08
N PRO A 173 25.67 21.18 12.80
CA PRO A 173 25.05 22.37 12.22
C PRO A 173 25.23 22.53 10.69
N GLU A 174 24.70 23.64 10.14
CA GLU A 174 24.85 24.14 8.76
C GLU A 174 26.34 24.17 8.32
N VAL A 175 26.80 23.95 7.06
CA VAL A 175 26.49 24.58 5.75
C VAL A 175 27.25 23.86 4.59
N HIS A 176 26.89 24.16 3.30
CA HIS A 176 27.69 24.16 2.03
C HIS A 176 27.65 23.01 0.97
N HIS A 177 26.70 23.13 0.04
CA HIS A 177 26.69 23.10 -1.46
C HIS A 177 27.83 22.50 -2.36
N SER A 178 27.37 21.60 -3.28
CA SER A 178 27.72 21.36 -4.73
C SER A 178 28.86 20.40 -5.14
N PRO A 179 28.89 19.81 -6.39
CA PRO A 179 27.84 19.62 -7.43
C PRO A 179 27.71 18.19 -8.07
N LYS A 180 26.72 18.10 -8.97
CA LYS A 180 26.11 16.99 -9.75
C LYS A 180 27.03 16.04 -10.56
N SER A 181 26.55 14.79 -10.77
CA SER A 181 26.85 13.99 -11.97
C SER A 181 25.56 13.53 -12.69
N ARG A 182 25.53 13.71 -14.02
CA ARG A 182 24.53 13.13 -14.93
C ARG A 182 25.03 11.76 -15.40
N SER A 183 24.13 10.81 -15.65
CA SER A 183 24.35 9.80 -16.68
C SER A 183 23.05 9.43 -17.38
N SER A 184 23.15 9.43 -18.71
CA SER A 184 22.21 9.06 -19.75
C SER A 184 22.02 7.54 -19.88
N GLY A 185 20.85 7.09 -20.35
CA GLY A 185 20.67 5.72 -20.85
C GLY A 185 19.21 5.38 -21.18
N THR A 186 18.94 5.18 -22.46
CA THR A 186 17.66 4.88 -23.12
C THR A 186 17.11 3.48 -22.79
N GLY A 187 15.86 3.45 -22.31
CA GLY A 187 15.03 2.26 -22.09
C GLY A 187 13.85 2.69 -21.21
N THR A 188 12.60 2.34 -21.54
CA THR A 188 11.34 2.87 -20.96
C THR A 188 11.38 3.16 -19.44
N PRO A 189 11.72 4.40 -19.02
CA PRO A 189 12.20 4.66 -17.64
C PRO A 189 11.10 4.66 -16.57
N ARG A 190 9.86 4.93 -16.98
CA ARG A 190 8.79 5.32 -16.04
C ARG A 190 8.34 4.20 -15.11
N GLN A 191 8.38 2.95 -15.55
CA GLN A 191 7.87 1.83 -14.76
C GLN A 191 8.91 1.28 -13.77
N GLN A 192 10.19 1.20 -14.19
CA GLN A 192 11.29 0.81 -13.30
C GLN A 192 11.56 1.88 -12.22
N ASP A 193 11.38 3.16 -12.56
CA ASP A 193 11.47 4.24 -11.57
C ASP A 193 10.33 4.19 -10.55
N ALA A 194 9.13 3.76 -10.93
CA ALA A 194 8.01 3.62 -10.01
C ALA A 194 8.23 2.46 -9.01
N ALA A 195 8.64 1.29 -9.49
CA ALA A 195 8.95 0.14 -8.63
C ALA A 195 10.12 0.46 -7.68
N ALA A 196 11.15 1.16 -8.17
CA ALA A 196 12.25 1.61 -7.34
C ALA A 196 11.80 2.59 -6.25
N ARG A 197 10.98 3.61 -6.59
CA ARG A 197 10.46 4.57 -5.60
C ARG A 197 9.62 3.87 -4.53
N LEU A 198 8.74 2.96 -4.94
CA LEU A 198 7.91 2.18 -4.02
C LEU A 198 8.76 1.32 -3.09
N ALA A 199 9.81 0.68 -3.60
CA ALA A 199 10.73 -0.10 -2.78
C ALA A 199 11.42 0.75 -1.69
N LEU A 200 11.82 1.99 -2.01
CA LEU A 200 12.37 2.92 -1.02
C LEU A 200 11.32 3.35 0.02
N GLU A 201 10.12 3.70 -0.42
CA GLU A 201 9.03 4.16 0.45
C GLU A 201 8.65 3.08 1.47
N MET A 202 8.37 1.86 1.00
CA MET A 202 8.04 0.74 1.87
C MET A 202 9.16 0.40 2.86
N TYR A 203 10.40 0.38 2.37
CA TYR A 203 11.56 0.08 3.20
C TYR A 203 11.71 1.11 4.33
N SER A 204 11.47 2.37 4.02
CA SER A 204 11.56 3.47 4.98
C SER A 204 10.41 3.42 5.99
N MET A 205 9.19 3.13 5.53
CA MET A 205 8.01 2.93 6.40
C MET A 205 8.22 1.78 7.37
N ALA A 206 8.71 0.63 6.88
CA ALA A 206 8.99 -0.52 7.73
C ALA A 206 10.05 -0.19 8.80
N LEU A 207 11.13 0.51 8.42
CA LEU A 207 12.15 0.96 9.37
C LEU A 207 11.62 1.96 10.39
N ALA A 208 10.78 2.90 9.98
CA ALA A 208 10.17 3.89 10.87
C ALA A 208 9.25 3.20 11.89
N THR A 209 8.36 2.31 11.45
CA THR A 209 7.47 1.55 12.32
C THR A 209 8.27 0.76 13.35
N GLN A 210 9.25 -0.03 12.90
CA GLN A 210 10.11 -0.80 13.81
C GLN A 210 10.84 0.11 14.81
N TYR A 211 11.40 1.23 14.36
CA TYR A 211 12.14 2.16 15.20
C TYR A 211 11.30 2.69 16.37
N PHE A 212 10.04 3.05 16.12
CA PHE A 212 9.14 3.59 17.15
C PHE A 212 8.52 2.50 18.04
N GLU A 213 8.16 1.35 17.47
CA GLU A 213 7.66 0.19 18.24
C GLU A 213 8.69 -0.27 19.29
N GLU A 214 9.96 -0.40 18.89
CA GLU A 214 11.06 -0.76 19.81
C GLU A 214 11.28 0.26 20.94
N ARG A 215 10.76 1.48 20.78
CA ARG A 215 10.82 2.57 21.76
C ARG A 215 9.53 2.73 22.57
N GLY A 216 8.64 1.74 22.47
CA GLY A 216 7.42 1.63 23.28
C GLY A 216 6.23 2.43 22.76
N TRP A 217 6.25 2.84 21.49
CA TRP A 217 5.09 3.45 20.84
C TRP A 217 4.15 2.40 20.25
N GLN A 218 2.85 2.66 20.33
CA GLN A 218 1.89 2.05 19.42
C GLN A 218 1.90 2.85 18.11
N VAL A 219 2.08 2.16 16.99
CA VAL A 219 2.26 2.81 15.68
C VAL A 219 1.09 2.42 14.77
N ALA A 220 0.43 3.43 14.20
CA ALA A 220 -0.59 3.24 13.17
C ALA A 220 -0.12 3.85 11.85
N ASP A 221 -0.17 3.07 10.77
CA ASP A 221 0.04 3.58 9.40
C ASP A 221 -1.22 4.30 8.93
N VAL A 222 -1.07 5.59 8.66
CA VAL A 222 -2.15 6.48 8.25
C VAL A 222 -1.80 7.32 7.01
N SER A 223 -0.69 6.97 6.34
CA SER A 223 -0.13 7.58 5.12
C SER A 223 -1.12 7.76 3.96
N ARG A 224 -2.21 7.01 3.98
CA ARG A 224 -3.26 7.03 2.96
C ARG A 224 -4.45 7.93 3.30
N THR A 225 -4.60 8.26 4.58
CA THR A 225 -5.79 8.92 5.13
C THR A 225 -5.53 10.33 5.59
N PHE A 226 -4.28 10.65 5.91
CA PHE A 226 -3.90 11.98 6.39
C PHE A 226 -2.65 12.49 5.67
N SER A 227 -2.30 13.75 5.92
CA SER A 227 -1.13 14.42 5.37
C SER A 227 0.19 14.06 6.08
N TRP A 228 0.21 12.92 6.77
CA TRP A 228 1.37 12.35 7.47
C TRP A 228 1.30 10.82 7.42
N ASP A 229 2.44 10.16 7.65
CA ASP A 229 2.60 8.74 7.39
C ASP A 229 2.21 7.84 8.58
N LEU A 230 2.71 8.15 9.79
CA LEU A 230 2.45 7.34 10.99
C LEU A 230 1.86 8.18 12.12
N ALA A 231 0.90 7.61 12.84
CA ALA A 231 0.42 8.15 14.12
C ALA A 231 0.96 7.30 15.26
N LEU A 232 1.62 7.95 16.22
CA LEU A 232 2.21 7.32 17.40
C LEU A 232 1.39 7.67 18.64
N THR A 233 1.04 6.64 19.40
CA THR A 233 0.38 6.82 20.70
C THR A 233 1.09 6.01 21.78
N ALA A 234 1.14 6.54 22.99
CA ALA A 234 1.68 5.87 24.16
C ALA A 234 1.03 6.45 25.41
N GLU A 235 0.87 5.64 26.46
CA GLU A 235 0.26 6.10 27.71
C GLU A 235 1.05 7.26 28.31
N GLY A 236 0.34 8.34 28.65
CA GLY A 236 0.94 9.54 29.25
C GLY A 236 1.79 10.39 28.30
N ARG A 237 1.79 10.11 26.99
CA ARG A 237 2.45 10.93 25.96
C ARG A 237 1.41 11.54 25.02
N PRO A 238 1.66 12.75 24.49
CA PRO A 238 0.81 13.30 23.45
C PRO A 238 0.91 12.43 22.18
N GLU A 239 -0.18 12.41 21.41
CA GLU A 239 -0.15 11.83 20.07
C GLU A 239 0.92 12.55 19.23
N THR A 240 1.75 11.76 18.55
CA THR A 240 2.86 12.27 17.73
C THR A 240 2.67 11.79 16.31
N HIS A 241 2.75 12.71 15.35
CA HIS A 241 2.63 12.40 13.92
C HIS A 241 4.03 12.32 13.30
N VAL A 242 4.23 11.36 12.39
CA VAL A 242 5.51 11.14 11.72
C VAL A 242 5.35 11.25 10.23
N GLU A 243 6.24 12.02 9.61
CA GLU A 243 6.49 12.03 8.18
C GLU A 243 7.73 11.19 7.86
N VAL A 244 7.63 10.23 6.95
CA VAL A 244 8.67 9.25 6.64
C VAL A 244 9.20 9.47 5.23
N LYS A 245 10.51 9.73 5.09
CA LYS A 245 11.17 9.94 3.79
C LYS A 245 12.31 8.97 3.57
N GLY A 246 12.27 8.28 2.43
CA GLY A 246 13.33 7.40 1.95
C GLY A 246 14.11 8.00 0.80
N THR A 247 15.45 7.93 0.84
CA THR A 247 16.28 8.31 -0.30
C THR A 247 17.55 7.49 -0.43
N GLY A 248 17.98 7.27 -1.69
CA GLY A 248 19.30 6.70 -1.99
C GLY A 248 20.44 7.72 -1.97
N THR A 249 20.12 9.00 -1.75
CA THR A 249 21.12 10.09 -1.63
C THR A 249 21.50 10.34 -0.17
N ASP A 250 22.34 11.34 0.09
CA ASP A 250 22.78 11.73 1.44
C ASP A 250 21.67 12.29 2.36
N GLY A 251 20.45 12.46 1.86
CA GLY A 251 19.33 12.98 2.63
C GLY A 251 19.44 14.45 3.01
N THR A 252 20.28 15.23 2.30
CA THR A 252 20.37 16.69 2.49
C THR A 252 19.12 17.43 2.01
N ARG A 253 18.36 16.83 1.10
CA ARG A 253 17.05 17.31 0.62
C ARG A 253 16.07 16.15 0.53
N VAL A 254 14.83 16.42 0.94
CA VAL A 254 13.68 15.53 0.77
C VAL A 254 12.55 16.29 0.08
N GLU A 255 11.68 15.57 -0.61
CA GLU A 255 10.50 16.15 -1.25
C GLU A 255 9.34 16.14 -0.25
N LEU A 256 8.61 17.26 -0.21
CA LEU A 256 7.42 17.42 0.62
C LEU A 256 6.26 17.91 -0.24
N THR A 257 5.05 17.44 0.03
CA THR A 257 3.83 18.01 -0.53
C THR A 257 3.40 19.27 0.22
N HIS A 258 2.52 20.07 -0.39
CA HIS A 258 1.98 21.26 0.27
C HIS A 258 1.24 20.90 1.57
N ALA A 259 0.43 19.84 1.54
CA ALA A 259 -0.33 19.38 2.68
C ALA A 259 0.58 18.88 3.82
N GLU A 260 1.68 18.19 3.50
CA GLU A 260 2.70 17.79 4.50
C GLU A 260 3.35 19.01 5.17
N VAL A 261 3.68 20.05 4.39
CA VAL A 261 4.27 21.29 4.93
C VAL A 261 3.28 22.02 5.84
N GLU A 262 2.04 22.20 5.39
CA GLU A 262 0.99 22.87 6.18
C GLU A 262 0.73 22.13 7.49
N HIS A 263 0.60 20.80 7.43
CA HIS A 263 0.40 19.98 8.61
C HIS A 263 1.59 20.10 9.56
N ALA A 264 2.82 19.96 9.05
CA ALA A 264 4.04 20.04 9.86
C ALA A 264 4.27 21.40 10.54
N GLN A 265 3.71 22.48 9.97
CA GLN A 265 3.76 23.82 10.57
C GLN A 265 2.64 24.06 11.59
N SER A 266 1.55 23.31 11.51
CA SER A 266 0.36 23.50 12.36
C SER A 266 0.27 22.55 13.55
N PHE A 267 0.88 21.36 13.44
CA PHE A 267 0.83 20.34 14.47
C PHE A 267 2.08 20.38 15.36
N GLU A 268 1.89 20.39 16.67
CA GLU A 268 2.96 20.60 17.66
C GLU A 268 3.93 19.41 17.73
N HIS A 269 3.40 18.18 17.75
CA HIS A 269 4.21 16.96 17.93
C HIS A 269 4.45 16.26 16.60
N MET A 270 5.24 16.91 15.74
CA MET A 270 5.65 16.38 14.45
C MET A 270 7.05 15.79 14.49
N VAL A 271 7.25 14.67 13.82
CA VAL A 271 8.55 14.04 13.64
C VAL A 271 8.83 13.86 12.16
N LEU A 272 10.03 14.26 11.72
CA LEU A 272 10.55 13.87 10.41
C LEU A 272 11.51 12.69 10.58
N PHE A 273 11.18 11.58 9.93
CA PHE A 273 11.98 10.37 9.91
C PHE A 273 12.56 10.17 8.52
N ILE A 274 13.89 10.27 8.38
CA ILE A 274 14.59 10.11 7.12
C ILE A 274 15.44 8.84 7.16
N VAL A 275 15.28 7.99 6.14
CA VAL A 275 16.24 6.92 5.82
C VAL A 275 17.03 7.37 4.59
N ARG A 276 18.32 7.65 4.78
CA ARG A 276 19.24 8.12 3.73
C ARG A 276 20.18 7.01 3.28
N GLU A 277 20.80 7.19 2.11
CA GLU A 277 21.79 6.29 1.54
C GLU A 277 21.26 4.85 1.34
N ILE A 278 19.96 4.72 1.08
CA ILE A 278 19.33 3.43 0.76
C ILE A 278 19.91 2.88 -0.55
N ARG A 279 20.32 1.61 -0.52
CA ARG A 279 20.78 0.90 -1.72
C ARG A 279 19.63 0.13 -2.31
N LEU A 280 19.49 0.19 -3.63
CA LEU A 280 18.56 -0.62 -4.39
C LEU A 280 19.32 -1.73 -5.10
N ASP A 281 19.07 -2.97 -4.70
CA ASP A 281 19.41 -4.11 -5.52
C ASP A 281 18.38 -4.21 -6.67
N ARG A 282 18.86 -4.23 -7.91
CA ARG A 282 18.04 -4.34 -9.13
C ARG A 282 18.39 -5.59 -9.94
N SER A 283 19.12 -6.54 -9.35
CA SER A 283 19.54 -7.77 -10.01
C SER A 283 18.40 -8.77 -10.22
N GLY A 284 17.34 -8.68 -9.41
CA GLY A 284 16.11 -9.47 -9.54
C GLY A 284 15.03 -8.79 -10.39
N GLU A 285 13.90 -9.49 -10.57
CA GLU A 285 12.72 -8.99 -11.31
C GLU A 285 12.10 -7.72 -10.69
N GLN A 286 12.28 -7.51 -9.37
CA GLN A 286 11.80 -6.33 -8.65
C GLN A 286 12.96 -5.70 -7.85
N PRO A 287 13.05 -4.35 -7.79
CA PRO A 287 14.03 -3.68 -6.96
C PRO A 287 13.82 -3.96 -5.47
N VAL A 288 14.90 -4.26 -4.75
CA VAL A 288 14.88 -4.49 -3.29
C VAL A 288 15.74 -3.43 -2.61
N ALA A 289 15.11 -2.63 -1.74
CA ALA A 289 15.80 -1.63 -0.93
C ALA A 289 16.43 -2.27 0.32
N HIS A 290 17.65 -1.86 0.64
CA HIS A 290 18.39 -2.31 1.82
C HIS A 290 19.44 -1.29 2.28
N GLY A 291 19.90 -1.42 3.53
CA GLY A 291 20.91 -0.56 4.12
C GLY A 291 20.40 0.85 4.46
N GLY A 292 21.25 1.86 4.30
CA GLY A 292 20.93 3.23 4.66
C GLY A 292 21.10 3.54 6.15
N THR A 293 20.87 4.78 6.51
CA THR A 293 21.03 5.31 7.88
C THR A 293 19.82 6.15 8.27
N ILE A 294 19.38 6.01 9.51
CA ILE A 294 18.22 6.74 10.04
C ILE A 294 18.66 8.10 10.58
N ARG A 295 17.88 9.14 10.26
CA ARG A 295 17.91 10.45 10.92
C ARG A 295 16.51 10.79 11.39
N VAL A 296 16.39 11.20 12.64
CA VAL A 296 15.10 11.56 13.25
C VAL A 296 15.17 13.00 13.76
N PHE A 297 14.21 13.82 13.36
CA PHE A 297 14.04 15.18 13.85
C PHE A 297 12.77 15.22 14.67
N GLN A 298 12.92 15.37 15.99
CA GLN A 298 11.81 15.59 16.91
C GLN A 298 11.33 17.05 16.80
N ASP A 299 10.06 17.28 17.13
CA ASP A 299 9.39 18.60 17.10
C ASP A 299 9.67 19.35 15.79
N TRP A 300 9.63 18.61 14.68
CA TRP A 300 10.01 19.09 13.37
C TRP A 300 8.95 20.02 12.80
N SER A 301 9.37 21.25 12.51
CA SER A 301 8.58 22.21 11.75
C SER A 301 9.43 22.77 10.58
N PRO A 302 9.01 22.61 9.31
CA PRO A 302 9.78 23.08 8.17
C PRO A 302 9.81 24.61 8.09
N ALA A 303 11.00 25.19 8.30
CA ALA A 303 11.21 26.62 8.19
C ALA A 303 10.99 27.11 6.74
N PRO A 304 10.20 28.18 6.51
CA PRO A 304 9.93 28.71 5.16
C PRO A 304 11.20 28.99 4.32
N ALA A 305 12.27 29.48 4.95
CA ALA A 305 13.54 29.75 4.29
C ALA A 305 14.27 28.50 3.77
N ARG A 306 13.88 27.30 4.24
CA ARG A 306 14.42 26.01 3.80
C ARG A 306 13.53 25.29 2.79
N LEU A 307 12.38 25.86 2.44
CA LEU A 307 11.48 25.33 1.44
C LEU A 307 11.76 25.96 0.06
N THR A 308 11.91 25.12 -0.95
CA THR A 308 11.97 25.56 -2.35
C THR A 308 10.82 24.92 -3.10
N PRO A 309 9.82 25.71 -3.58
CA PRO A 309 8.73 25.17 -4.38
C PRO A 309 9.27 24.46 -5.63
N SER A 310 8.83 23.22 -5.84
CA SER A 310 9.28 22.37 -6.96
C SER A 310 8.14 21.97 -7.91
N ARG A 311 6.90 21.97 -7.43
CA ARG A 311 5.69 21.63 -8.20
C ARG A 311 4.56 22.59 -7.84
N TYR A 312 3.75 22.91 -8.83
CA TYR A 312 2.55 23.73 -8.67
C TYR A 312 1.35 22.97 -9.23
N ALA A 313 0.22 23.08 -8.54
CA ALA A 313 -1.10 22.81 -9.11
C ALA A 313 -1.68 24.14 -9.60
N TYR A 314 -2.30 24.14 -10.77
CA TYR A 314 -2.94 25.30 -11.36
C TYR A 314 -4.43 25.00 -11.57
N GLU A 315 -5.27 25.89 -11.05
CA GLU A 315 -6.71 25.88 -11.31
C GLU A 315 -6.99 26.74 -12.54
N VAL A 316 -7.55 26.12 -13.58
CA VAL A 316 -7.87 26.82 -14.84
C VAL A 316 -9.14 27.66 -14.64
N PRO A 317 -9.24 28.85 -15.25
CA PRO A 317 -10.48 29.64 -15.22
C PRO A 317 -11.65 28.91 -15.87
N GLU A 318 -12.89 29.19 -15.42
CA GLU A 318 -14.13 28.70 -16.03
C GLU A 318 -14.33 29.16 -17.48
#